data_AF-A0A7W1PK92-F1
#
_entry.id   AF-A0A7W1PK92-F1
#
_cell.length_a   1.000
_cell.length_b   1.000
_cell.length_c   1.000
_cell.angle_alpha   90.00
_cell.angle_beta   90.00
_cell.angle_gamma   90.00
#
_symmetry.space_group_name_H-M   'P 1'
#
loop_
_entity.id
_entity.type
_entity.pdbx_description
1 polymer ?
#
loop_
_entity_poly.entity_id
_entity_poly.type
_entity_poly.pdbx_seq_one_letter_code
_entity_poly.pdbx_strand_id
1 'polypeptide(L)' 'FVFLNAETDAVAVVYRRADGNYGLIEPVLNNNGG' A
#
# COMPACT_ATOMS: atom_id res chain seq x y z
N PHE A 1 4.51 0.70 -8.77
CA PHE A 1 3.65 -0.38 -9.28
C PHE A 1 2.47 -0.55 -8.33
N VAL A 2 1.25 -0.71 -8.85
CA VAL A 2 0.02 -0.87 -8.07
C VAL A 2 -0.45 -2.33 -8.23
N PHE A 3 -0.84 -2.98 -7.14
CA PHE A 3 -1.21 -4.39 -7.11
C PHE A 3 -2.20 -4.70 -5.99
N LEU A 4 -2.77 -5.91 -6.01
CA LEU A 4 -3.56 -6.46 -4.91
C LEU A 4 -2.63 -7.29 -4.01
N ASN A 5 -2.55 -6.96 -2.73
CA ASN A 5 -1.75 -7.71 -1.76
C ASN A 5 -2.42 -9.06 -1.48
N ALA A 6 -1.71 -10.17 -1.68
CA ALA A 6 -2.26 -11.51 -1.52
C ALA A 6 -2.50 -11.93 -0.07
N GLU A 7 -1.90 -11.24 0.90
CA GLU A 7 -2.10 -11.53 2.32
C GLU A 7 -3.32 -10.81 2.91
N THR A 8 -3.59 -9.60 2.43
CA THR A 8 -4.62 -8.71 2.99
C THR A 8 -5.79 -8.46 2.05
N ASP A 9 -5.69 -8.91 0.79
CA ASP A 9 -6.61 -8.59 -0.30
C ASP A 9 -6.84 -7.08 -0.49
N ALA A 10 -5.92 -6.24 0.01
CA ALA A 10 -5.97 -4.80 -0.10
C ALA A 10 -5.19 -4.28 -1.31
N VAL A 11 -5.58 -3.12 -1.84
CA VAL A 11 -4.81 -2.42 -2.86
C VAL A 11 -3.52 -1.88 -2.25
N ALA A 12 -2.37 -2.15 -2.85
CA ALA A 12 -1.08 -1.70 -2.37
C ALA A 12 -0.21 -1.10 -3.49
N VAL A 13 0.73 -0.23 -3.10
CA VAL A 13 1.65 0.45 -4.02
C VAL A 13 3.09 0.24 -3.57
N VAL A 14 3.91 -0.35 -4.45
CA VAL A 14 5.38 -0.37 -4.30
C VAL A 14 5.99 0.73 -5.15
N TYR A 15 6.95 1.47 -4.59
CA TYR A 15 7.66 2.55 -5.29
C TYR A 15 9.14 2.60 -4.91
N ARG A 16 9.97 3.22 -5.76
CA ARG A 16 11.40 3.44 -5.49
C ARG A 16 11.57 4.71 -4.66
N ARG A 17 12.28 4.60 -3.55
CA ARG A 17 12.65 5.72 -2.66
C ARG A 17 13.92 6.40 -3.17
N ALA A 18 14.13 7.65 -2.72
CA ALA A 18 15.32 8.42 -3.06
C ALA A 18 16.63 7.78 -2.53
N ASP A 19 16.55 7.03 -1.42
CA ASP A 19 17.66 6.26 -0.85
C ASP A 19 17.98 4.96 -1.63
N GLY A 20 17.26 4.70 -2.72
CA GLY A 20 17.48 3.54 -3.58
C GLY A 20 16.71 2.29 -3.17
N ASN A 21 16.13 2.25 -1.97
CA ASN A 21 15.30 1.14 -1.52
C ASN A 21 13.88 1.21 -2.07
N TYR A 22 13.09 0.17 -1.82
CA TYR A 22 11.66 0.15 -2.12
C TYR A 22 10.84 0.49 -0.88
N GLY A 23 9.78 1.27 -1.08
CA GLY A 23 8.74 1.52 -0.08
C GLY A 23 7.43 0.85 -0.48
N LEU A 24 6.63 0.50 0.53
CA LEU A 24 5.28 -0.01 0.39
C LEU A 24 4.30 0.98 1.03
N ILE A 25 3.23 1.32 0.32
CA ILE A 25 2.08 2.04 0.87
C ILE A 25 0.87 1.12 0.76
N GLU A 26 0.22 0.86 1.88
CA GLU A 26 -1.06 0.15 1.96
C GLU A 26 -2.06 1.06 2.72
N PRO A 27 -3.17 1.48 2.09
CA PRO A 27 -4.19 2.25 2.74
C PRO A 27 -4.98 1.36 3.71
N VAL A 28 -5.26 1.89 4.89
CA VAL A 28 -6.19 1.27 5.83
C VAL A 28 -7.57 1.87 5.66
N LEU A 29 -8.61 1.03 5.76
CA LEU A 29 -10.00 1.49 5.78
C LEU A 29 -10.26 2.25 7.09
N ASN A 30 -10.08 3.56 7.08
CA ASN A 30 -10.57 4.42 8.15
C ASN A 30 -12.03 4.78 7.86
N ASN A 31 -12.95 3.88 8.23
CA ASN A 31 -14.37 4.17 8.14
C ASN A 31 -14.80 5.02 9.35
N ASN A 32 -14.65 6.34 9.27
CA ASN A 32 -15.14 7.27 10.29
C ASN A 32 -16.68 7.51 10.20
N GLY A 33 -17.44 6.51 9.75
CA GLY A 33 -18.88 6.61 9.55
C GLY A 33 -19.66 5.93 10.68
N GLY A 34 -20.28 6.76 11.55
CA GLY A 34 -21.58 6.58 12.23
C GLY A 34 -21.90 5.26 12.89
#